data_AF-A0A174UP60-F1
#
_entry.id   AF-A0A174UP60-F1
#
_cell.length_a   1.000
_cell.length_b   1.000
_cell.length_c   1.000
_cell.angle_alpha   90.00
_cell.angle_beta   90.00
_cell.angle_gamma   90.00
#
_symmetry.space_group_name_H-M   'P 1'
#
loop_
_entity.id
_entity.type
_entity.pdbx_description
1 polymer ?
#
loop_
_entity_poly.entity_id
_entity_poly.type
_entity_poly.pdbx_seq_one_letter_code
_entity_poly.pdbx_strand_id
1 'polypeptide(L)' 'MQVTATEFKLNLGKYLELVLTEDIWVTKNGKTVAKLINPNVSAVDSISGVLAGKVPANLDRHCLREERLSKYEIDD' A
#
# COMPACT_ATOMS: atom_id res chain seq x y z
N MET A 1 -7.43 4.42 10.66
CA MET A 1 -8.02 5.77 10.84
C MET A 1 -7.62 6.77 9.73
N GLN A 2 -8.44 7.80 9.43
CA GLN A 2 -8.07 8.90 8.51
C GLN A 2 -7.95 10.24 9.26
N VAL A 3 -6.89 11.01 8.98
CA VAL A 3 -6.61 12.32 9.60
C VAL A 3 -6.16 13.35 8.59
N THR A 4 -6.27 14.63 8.91
CA THR A 4 -5.74 15.70 8.05
C THR A 4 -4.26 15.95 8.33
N ALA A 5 -3.52 16.45 7.34
CA ALA A 5 -2.10 16.78 7.50
C ALA A 5 -1.86 17.83 8.59
N THR A 6 -2.81 18.77 8.77
CA THR A 6 -2.74 19.79 9.82
C THR A 6 -2.87 19.16 11.21
N GLU A 7 -3.89 18.32 11.40
CA GLU A 7 -4.12 17.60 12.66
C GLU A 7 -2.95 16.67 13.00
N PHE A 8 -2.48 15.92 12.00
CA PHE A 8 -1.34 15.03 12.16
C PHE A 8 -0.07 15.76 12.61
N LYS A 9 0.20 16.93 12.04
CA LYS A 9 1.37 17.75 12.41
C LYS A 9 1.25 18.30 13.83
N LEU A 10 0.06 18.73 14.25
CA LEU A 10 -0.18 19.30 15.58
C LEU A 10 -0.11 18.23 16.68
N ASN A 11 -0.57 17.01 16.38
CA ASN A 11 -0.70 15.91 17.34
C ASN A 11 0.19 14.71 17.00
N LEU A 12 1.41 14.95 16.49
CA LEU A 12 2.30 13.90 15.98
C LEU A 12 2.54 12.76 16.99
N GLY A 13 2.82 13.09 18.25
CA GLY A 13 3.11 12.09 19.30
C GLY A 13 1.97 11.08 19.49
N LYS A 14 0.73 11.57 19.59
CA LYS A 14 -0.47 10.73 19.68
C LYS A 14 -0.56 9.74 18.51
N TYR A 15 -0.25 10.19 17.30
CA TYR A 15 -0.34 9.34 16.12
C TYR A 15 0.82 8.35 15.98
N LEU A 16 2.00 8.68 16.52
CA LEU A 16 3.11 7.73 16.61
C LEU A 16 2.81 6.59 17.60
N GLU A 17 2.07 6.87 18.68
CA GLU A 17 1.59 5.82 19.58
C GLU A 17 0.50 4.96 18.91
N LEU A 18 -0.45 5.61 18.23
CA LEU A 18 -1.58 4.93 17.61
C LEU A 18 -1.18 4.07 16.40
N VAL A 19 -0.11 4.42 15.67
CA VAL A 19 0.34 3.66 14.51
C VAL A 19 0.79 2.23 14.86
N LEU A 20 1.09 1.97 16.14
CA LEU A 20 1.46 0.64 16.62
C LEU A 20 0.27 -0.32 16.64
N THR A 21 -0.96 0.18 16.72
CA THR A 21 -2.18 -0.64 16.80
C THR A 21 -3.02 -0.57 15.53
N GLU A 22 -3.00 0.54 14.79
CA GLU A 22 -3.76 0.68 13.55
C GLU A 22 -3.06 1.53 12.48
N ASP A 23 -3.43 1.29 11.23
CA ASP A 23 -2.95 2.08 10.08
C ASP A 23 -3.63 3.46 10.03
N ILE A 24 -2.85 4.48 9.65
CA ILE A 24 -3.32 5.88 9.61
C ILE A 24 -3.15 6.47 8.21
N TRP A 25 -4.24 6.92 7.59
CA TRP A 25 -4.20 7.65 6.32
C TRP A 25 -4.19 9.16 6.56
N VAL A 26 -3.19 9.83 6.02
CA VAL A 26 -3.06 11.29 6.11
C VAL A 26 -3.58 11.91 4.82
N THR A 27 -4.48 12.88 4.98
CA THR A 27 -5.11 13.60 3.87
C THR A 27 -4.72 15.08 3.86
N LYS A 28 -4.59 15.64 2.66
CA LYS A 28 -4.42 17.08 2.44
C LYS A 28 -5.45 17.51 1.39
N ASN A 29 -6.28 18.50 1.73
CA ASN A 29 -7.37 18.96 0.88
C ASN A 29 -8.29 17.82 0.39
N GLY A 30 -8.64 16.90 1.31
CA GLY A 30 -9.49 15.74 1.03
C GLY A 30 -8.82 14.60 0.24
N LYS A 31 -7.57 14.76 -0.20
CA LYS A 31 -6.82 13.71 -0.92
C LYS A 31 -5.82 13.01 0.00
N THR A 32 -5.76 11.69 -0.04
CA THR A 32 -4.75 10.91 0.70
C THR A 32 -3.36 11.17 0.12
N VAL A 33 -2.44 11.58 0.98
CA VAL A 33 -1.05 11.91 0.63
C VAL A 33 -0.03 11.00 1.31
N ALA A 34 -0.40 10.35 2.41
CA ALA A 34 0.48 9.39 3.09
C ALA A 34 -0.34 8.32 3.82
N LYS A 35 0.33 7.20 4.11
CA LYS A 35 -0.15 6.14 5.00
C LYS A 35 0.96 5.83 6.00
N LEU A 36 0.64 5.86 7.29
CA LEU A 36 1.51 5.40 8.36
C LEU A 36 1.06 4.00 8.78
N ILE A 37 2.05 3.12 8.97
CA ILE A 37 1.88 1.72 9.32
C ILE A 37 2.82 1.36 10.47
N ASN A 38 2.48 0.33 11.24
CA ASN A 38 3.33 -0.14 12.33
C ASN A 38 4.71 -0.57 11.78
N PRO A 39 5.82 0.05 12.23
CA PRO A 39 7.16 -0.26 11.70
C PRO A 39 7.68 -1.66 12.10
N ASN A 40 7.07 -2.29 13.12
CA ASN A 40 7.44 -3.63 13.58
C ASN A 40 6.76 -4.73 12.76
N VAL A 41 5.80 -4.37 11.90
CA VAL A 41 5.21 -5.29 10.93
C VAL A 41 6.04 -5.22 9.65
N SER A 42 6.35 -6.38 9.07
CA SER A 42 7.07 -6.46 7.80
C SER A 42 6.37 -5.57 6.76
N ALA A 43 7.12 -4.65 6.15
CA ALA A 43 6.59 -3.79 5.09
C ALA A 43 6.05 -4.61 3.91
N VAL A 44 6.65 -5.78 3.67
CA VAL A 44 6.14 -6.75 2.68
C VAL A 44 4.78 -7.28 3.10
N ASP A 45 4.53 -7.55 4.38
CA ASP A 45 3.23 -8.03 4.86
C ASP A 45 2.18 -6.90 4.88
N SER A 46 2.59 -5.67 5.19
CA SER A 46 1.72 -4.49 5.14
C SER A 46 1.32 -4.11 3.71
N ILE A 47 2.22 -4.32 2.73
CA ILE A 47 1.96 -4.08 1.31
C ILE A 47 1.28 -5.29 0.67
N SER A 48 1.70 -6.52 1.01
CA SER A 48 1.10 -7.75 0.50
C SER A 48 -0.36 -7.84 0.93
N GLY A 49 -0.75 -7.32 2.10
CA GLY A 49 -2.15 -7.17 2.48
C GLY A 49 -3.01 -6.37 1.47
N VAL A 50 -2.43 -5.42 0.73
CA VAL A 50 -3.12 -4.68 -0.35
C VAL A 50 -3.32 -5.56 -1.60
N LEU A 51 -2.40 -6.49 -1.82
CA LEU A 51 -2.39 -7.46 -2.92
C LEU A 51 -3.04 -8.80 -2.53
N ALA A 52 -3.27 -9.04 -1.24
CA ALA A 52 -3.80 -10.26 -0.67
C ALA A 52 -5.21 -10.49 -1.21
N GLY A 53 -5.43 -11.64 -1.83
CA GLY A 53 -6.68 -11.97 -2.51
C GLY A 53 -6.89 -11.29 -3.88
N LYS A 54 -6.02 -10.36 -4.29
CA LYS A 54 -6.01 -9.80 -5.66
C LYS A 54 -4.99 -10.46 -6.58
N VAL A 55 -4.02 -11.14 -5.99
CA VAL A 55 -3.02 -11.92 -6.71
C VAL A 55 -3.49 -13.38 -6.76
N PRO A 56 -3.64 -13.98 -7.95
CA PRO A 56 -3.92 -15.40 -8.10
C PRO A 56 -2.87 -16.25 -7.36
N ALA A 57 -3.32 -17.29 -6.65
CA ALA A 57 -2.40 -18.20 -5.94
C ALA A 57 -1.47 -18.98 -6.90
N ASN A 58 -1.85 -19.08 -8.17
CA ASN A 58 -1.11 -19.73 -9.26
C ASN A 58 -0.29 -18.73 -10.10
N LEU A 59 0.06 -17.57 -9.55
CA LEU A 59 0.83 -16.57 -10.28
C LEU A 59 2.25 -17.08 -10.55
N ASP A 60 2.47 -17.54 -11.78
CA ASP A 60 3.77 -18.00 -12.24
C ASP A 60 4.55 -16.87 -12.94
N ARG A 61 5.83 -16.77 -12.61
CA ARG A 61 6.73 -15.73 -13.14
C ARG A 61 6.89 -15.87 -14.66
N HIS A 62 6.92 -17.10 -15.17
CA HIS A 62 7.08 -17.35 -16.60
C HIS A 62 5.82 -16.89 -17.34
N CYS A 63 4.63 -17.28 -16.90
CA CYS A 63 3.36 -16.80 -17.48
C CYS A 63 3.25 -15.26 -17.53
N LEU A 64 3.61 -14.56 -16.46
CA LEU A 64 3.61 -13.09 -16.42
C LEU A 64 4.59 -12.46 -17.42
N ARG A 65 5.73 -13.12 -17.65
CA ARG A 65 6.73 -12.66 -18.62
C ARG A 65 6.20 -12.81 -20.04
N GLU A 66 5.58 -13.94 -20.35
CA GLU A 66 5.01 -14.23 -21.66
C GLU A 66 3.84 -13.27 -21.99
N GLU A 67 2.92 -13.02 -21.05
CA GLU A 67 1.82 -12.05 -21.22
C GLU A 67 2.34 -10.63 -21.55
N ARG A 68 3.44 -10.23 -20.92
CA ARG A 68 4.07 -8.94 -21.21
C ARG A 68 4.72 -8.90 -22.59
N LEU A 69 5.26 -10.02 -23.07
CA LEU A 69 5.94 -10.12 -24.36
C LEU A 69 4.92 -10.18 -25.51
N SER A 70 3.84 -10.94 -25.35
CA SER A 70 2.78 -11.08 -26.36
C SER A 70 2.10 -9.76 -26.69
N LYS A 71 2.03 -8.82 -25.73
CA LYS A 71 1.53 -7.45 -25.99
C LYS A 71 2.30 -6.71 -27.10
N TYR A 72 3.55 -7.09 -27.35
CA TYR A 72 4.41 -6.49 -28.36
C TYR A 72 4.65 -7.40 -29.56
N GLU A 73 4.04 -8.59 -29.59
CA GLU A 73 3.98 -9.39 -30.80
C GLU A 73 3.00 -8.69 -31.75
N ILE A 74 3.56 -8.15 -32.83
CA ILE A 74 2.78 -7.61 -33.94
C ILE A 74 2.28 -8.83 -34.70
N ASP A 75 0.96 -8.96 -34.87
CA ASP A 75 0.38 -9.93 -35.81
C ASP A 75 0.93 -9.61 -37.21
N ASP A 76 1.83 -10.45 -37.71
CA ASP A 76 2.31 -10.47 -39.10
C ASP A 76 1.24 -11.08 -40.03
#